data_AF-A0A3A9VZ93-F1
#
_entry.id   AF-A0A3A9VZ93-F1
#
_cell.length_a   1.000
_cell.length_b   1.000
_cell.length_c   1.000
_cell.angle_alpha   90.00
_cell.angle_beta   90.00
_cell.angle_gamma   90.00
#
_symmetry.space_group_name_H-M   'P 1'
#
loop_
_entity.id
_entity.type
_entity.pdbx_description
1 polymer ?
#
loop_
_entity_poly.entity_id
_entity_poly.type
_entity_poly.pdbx_seq_one_letter_code
_entity_poly.pdbx_strand_id
1 'polypeptide(L)' 'MRISGMVMVVITTILLLFITIMVLMDIEFSWVFYLTCFGQVLVILMVYAVLTDTYKTNKTFDDLYEDRPVAKDQD' A
#
# COMPACT_ATOMS: atom_id res chain seq x y z
N MET A 1 7.30 10.86 12.05
CA MET A 1 7.26 9.38 11.89
C MET A 1 7.35 9.09 10.42
N ARG A 2 8.34 8.32 9.95
CA ARG A 2 8.32 7.78 8.57
C ARG A 2 7.15 6.80 8.51
N ILE A 3 6.01 7.24 7.97
CA ILE A 3 4.95 6.32 7.60
C ILE A 3 5.55 5.46 6.49
N SER A 4 5.95 4.24 6.82
CA SER A 4 6.47 3.29 5.83
C SER A 4 5.45 3.12 4.72
N GLY A 5 5.88 2.96 3.46
CA GLY A 5 4.97 2.72 2.33
C GLY A 5 3.96 1.62 2.62
N MET A 6 4.35 0.59 3.39
CA MET A 6 3.47 -0.49 3.85
C MET A 6 2.29 -0.02 4.69
N VAL A 7 2.46 1.02 5.51
CA VAL A 7 1.35 1.58 6.30
C VAL A 7 0.32 2.23 5.38
N MET A 8 0.75 2.91 4.32
CA MET A 8 -0.18 3.46 3.32
C MET A 8 -0.89 2.37 2.52
N VAL A 9 -0.21 1.25 2.22
CA VAL A 9 -0.85 0.07 1.61
C VAL A 9 -1.95 -0.48 2.52
N VAL A 10 -1.68 -0.63 3.82
CA VAL A 10 -2.69 -1.10 4.79
C VAL A 10 -3.88 -0.15 4.84
N ILE A 11 -3.64 1.17 4.93
CA ILE A 11 -4.71 2.18 4.98
C ILE A 11 -5.58 2.12 3.72
N THR A 12 -4.97 2.10 2.53
CA THR A 12 -5.70 2.05 1.25
C THR A 12 -6.47 0.74 1.09
N THR A 13 -5.92 -0.38 1.58
CA THR A 13 -6.60 -1.69 1.55
C THR A 13 -7.81 -1.72 2.49
N ILE A 14 -7.69 -1.18 3.70
CA ILE A 14 -8.82 -1.07 4.64
C ILE A 14 -9.92 -0.18 4.05
N LEU A 15 -9.55 0.94 3.42
CA LEU A 15 -10.52 1.81 2.75
C LEU A 15 -11.25 1.08 1.61
N LEU A 16 -10.53 0.31 0.80
CA LEU A 16 -11.14 -0.50 -0.28
C LEU A 16 -12.11 -1.54 0.29
N LEU A 17 -11.73 -2.23 1.37
CA LEU A 17 -12.61 -3.19 2.05
C LEU A 17 -13.88 -2.49 2.55
N PHE A 18 -13.73 -1.31 3.16
CA PHE A 18 -14.87 -0.52 3.63
C PHE A 18 -15.81 -0.11 2.48
N ILE A 19 -15.27 0.40 1.37
CA ILE A 19 -16.05 0.71 0.16
C ILE A 19 -16.80 -0.52 -0.35
N THR A 20 -16.14 -1.69 -0.35
CA THR A 20 -16.75 -2.95 -0.77
C THR A 20 -17.94 -3.32 0.11
N ILE A 21 -17.82 -3.15 1.43
CA ILE A 21 -18.92 -3.36 2.38
C ILE A 21 -20.07 -2.36 2.12
N MET A 22 -19.77 -1.09 1.86
CA MET A 22 -20.81 -0.08 1.54
C MET A 22 -21.62 -0.48 0.31
N VAL A 23 -20.96 -0.98 -0.74
CA VAL A 23 -21.63 -1.48 -1.95
C VAL A 23 -22.48 -2.71 -1.65
N LEU A 24 -21.99 -3.65 -0.85
CA LEU A 24 -22.76 -4.83 -0.44
C LEU A 24 -23.99 -4.50 0.41
N MET A 25 -23.95 -3.38 1.14
CA MET A 25 -25.06 -2.88 1.95
C MET A 25 -26.02 -1.96 1.18
N ASP A 26 -25.84 -1.82 -0.14
CA ASP A 26 -26.64 -0.94 -1.01
C ASP A 26 -26.69 0.52 -0.52
N ILE A 27 -25.56 1.03 -0.03
CA ILE A 27 -25.43 2.45 0.33
C ILE A 27 -25.46 3.30 -0.95
N GLU A 28 -26.05 4.50 -0.83
CA GLU A 28 -26.17 5.46 -1.92
C GLU A 28 -24.87 5.66 -2.71
N PHE A 29 -24.98 5.57 -4.03
CA PHE A 29 -23.86 5.67 -4.96
C PHE A 29 -23.02 6.95 -4.76
N SER A 30 -23.65 8.09 -4.44
CA SER A 30 -22.93 9.36 -4.22
C SER A 30 -21.81 9.22 -3.19
N TRP A 31 -22.10 8.58 -2.06
CA TRP A 31 -21.11 8.35 -1.00
C TRP A 31 -19.99 7.41 -1.44
N VAL A 32 -20.35 6.31 -2.09
CA VAL A 32 -19.39 5.33 -2.62
C VAL A 32 -18.48 5.99 -3.65
N PHE A 33 -19.03 6.84 -4.53
CA PHE A 33 -18.29 7.55 -5.58
C PHE A 33 -17.26 8.50 -4.99
N TYR A 34 -17.66 9.41 -4.09
CA TYR A 34 -16.73 10.37 -3.49
C TYR A 34 -15.63 9.68 -2.68
N LEU A 35 -15.99 8.62 -1.94
CA LEU A 35 -15.01 7.86 -1.16
C LEU A 35 -14.02 7.10 -2.04
N THR A 36 -14.49 6.59 -3.19
CA THR A 36 -13.62 5.95 -4.19
C THR A 36 -12.65 6.97 -4.80
N CYS A 37 -13.14 8.16 -5.20
CA CYS A 37 -12.28 9.23 -5.69
C CYS A 37 -11.23 9.65 -4.65
N PHE A 38 -11.62 9.77 -3.39
CA PHE A 38 -10.69 10.03 -2.28
C PHE A 38 -9.65 8.92 -2.15
N GLY A 39 -10.07 7.65 -2.22
CA GLY A 39 -9.16 6.50 -2.23
C GLY A 39 -8.13 6.55 -3.36
N GLN A 40 -8.52 6.99 -4.57
CA GLN A 40 -7.60 7.16 -5.68
C GLN A 40 -6.53 8.24 -5.40
N VAL A 41 -6.92 9.35 -4.76
CA VAL A 41 -5.95 10.38 -4.32
C VAL A 41 -4.95 9.78 -3.31
N LEU A 42 -5.42 8.98 -2.36
CA LEU A 42 -4.53 8.30 -1.41
C LEU A 42 -3.56 7.33 -2.10
N VAL A 43 -4.00 6.61 -3.14
CA VAL A 43 -3.12 5.73 -3.92
C VAL A 43 -2.04 6.54 -4.63
N ILE A 44 -2.36 7.70 -5.21
CA ILE A 44 -1.37 8.58 -5.84
C ILE A 44 -0.34 9.06 -4.79
N LEU A 45 -0.79 9.49 -3.61
CA LEU A 45 0.08 9.90 -2.52
C LEU A 45 0.97 8.76 -2.01
N MET A 46 0.41 7.54 -1.94
CA MET A 46 1.15 6.33 -1.57
C MET A 46 2.27 6.05 -2.58
N VAL A 47 1.96 6.04 -3.88
CA VAL A 47 2.94 5.81 -4.94
C VAL A 47 4.03 6.88 -4.89
N TYR A 48 3.65 8.16 -4.78
CA TYR A 48 4.60 9.26 -4.67
C TYR A 48 5.55 9.08 -3.48
N ALA A 49 5.02 8.74 -2.31
CA ALA A 49 5.83 8.53 -1.12
C ALA A 49 6.75 7.31 -1.24
N VAL A 50 6.31 6.22 -1.86
CA VAL A 50 7.15 5.02 -2.11
C VAL A 50 8.28 5.36 -3.07
N LEU A 51 8.00 6.07 -4.16
CA LEU A 51 8.99 6.46 -5.16
C LEU A 51 10.00 7.49 -4.64
N THR A 52 9.59 8.34 -3.70
CA THR A 52 10.46 9.37 -3.09
C THR A 52 11.06 8.94 -1.76
N ASP A 53 10.74 7.75 -1.25
CA ASP A 53 11.36 7.24 -0.04
C ASP A 53 12.85 6.96 -0.31
N THR A 54 13.69 7.46 0.59
CA THR A 54 15.14 7.25 0.52
C THR A 54 15.47 5.93 1.19
N TYR A 55 14.96 4.86 0.59
CA TYR A 55 15.22 3.49 1.01
C TYR A 55 16.63 3.09 0.56
N LYS A 56 17.46 2.68 1.51
CA LYS A 56 18.80 2.13 1.24
C LYS A 56 18.79 0.67 1.66
N THR A 57 19.07 -0.22 0.73
CA THR A 57 19.29 -1.64 1.00
C THR A 57 20.62 -2.09 0.42
N ASN A 58 21.25 -3.06 1.08
CA ASN A 58 22.40 -3.79 0.55
C ASN A 58 21.96 -5.04 -0.24
N LYS A 59 20.65 -5.22 -0.42
CA LYS A 59 20.08 -6.33 -1.17
C LYS A 59 20.15 -6.04 -2.67
N THR A 60 20.53 -7.06 -3.41
CA THR A 60 20.60 -7.03 -4.87
C THR A 60 19.48 -7.90 -5.46
N PHE A 61 19.26 -7.81 -6.77
CA PHE A 61 18.31 -8.70 -7.45
C PHE A 61 18.66 -10.19 -7.28
N ASP A 62 19.94 -10.50 -7.06
CA ASP A 62 20.43 -11.86 -6.81
C ASP A 62 20.00 -12.40 -5.44
N ASP A 63 19.51 -11.54 -4.54
CA ASP A 63 18.91 -11.93 -3.26
C ASP A 63 17.37 -12.10 -3.38
N LEU A 64 16.85 -12.39 -4.58
CA LEU A 64 15.45 -12.79 -4.84
C LEU A 64 14.38 -11.81 -4.29
N TYR A 65 14.68 -10.52 -4.23
CA TYR A 65 13.80 -9.50 -3.67
C TYR A 65 13.44 -9.73 -2.19
N GLU A 66 14.30 -10.42 -1.43
CA GLU A 66 14.03 -10.66 -0.02
C GLU A 66 14.15 -9.37 0.82
N ASP A 67 13.03 -8.91 1.36
CA ASP A 67 12.96 -7.75 2.28
C ASP A 67 13.64 -8.02 3.64
N ARG A 68 13.89 -9.29 3.99
CA ARG A 68 14.62 -9.70 5.20
C ARG A 68 15.83 -10.57 4.82
N PRO A 69 16.98 -10.45 5.52
CA PRO A 69 18.07 -11.39 5.29
C PRO A 69 17.64 -12.80 5.71
N VAL A 70 17.40 -13.68 4.74
CA VAL A 70 17.43 -15.13 4.98
C VAL A 70 18.90 -15.51 5.12
N ALA A 71 19.22 -16.33 6.12
CA ALA A 71 20.57 -16.85 6.26
C ALA A 71 20.91 -17.57 4.94
N LYS A 72 21.97 -17.11 4.25
CA LYS A 72 22.49 -17.85 3.11
C LYS A 72 22.98 -19.18 3.66
N ASP A 73 22.30 -20.27 3.30
CA ASP A 73 22.82 -21.60 3.55
C ASP A 73 24.19 -21.67 2.84
N GLN A 74 25.24 -21.82 3.65
CA GLN A 74 26.61 -21.97 3.19
C GLN A 74 26.78 -23.42 2.73
N ASP A 75 26.66 -23.66 1.43
CA ASP A 75 27.19 -24.88 0.78
C ASP A 75 28.69 -24.74 0.51
#